data_AF-A0A3D5CUL8-F1
#
_entry.id   AF-A0A3D5CUL8-F1
#
_cell.length_a   1.000
_cell.length_b   1.000
_cell.length_c   1.000
_cell.angle_alpha   90.00
_cell.angle_beta   90.00
_cell.angle_gamma   90.00
#
_symmetry.space_group_name_H-M   'P 1'
#
loop_
_entity.id
_entity.type
_entity.pdbx_description
1 polymer ?
#
loop_
_entity_poly.entity_id
_entity_poly.type
_entity_poly.pdbx_seq_one_letter_code
_entity_poly.pdbx_strand_id
1 'polypeptide(L)' 'MNSYRTIQADGQAEIEVKKSRFICSMKRIETEAEAKTFIQAMKKEHWKANHNCSAFVLGEKN' A
#
# COMPACT_ATOMS: atom_id res chain seq x y z
N MET A 1 6.42 24.70 -12.02
CA MET A 1 6.26 23.25 -12.24
C MET A 1 6.57 22.61 -10.91
N ASN A 2 5.56 22.19 -10.15
CA ASN A 2 5.83 21.43 -8.94
C ASN A 2 6.13 19.99 -9.36
N SER A 3 7.28 19.50 -8.92
CA SER A 3 7.66 18.10 -9.06
C SER A 3 7.70 17.53 -7.66
N TYR A 4 6.93 16.48 -7.41
CA TYR A 4 6.95 15.76 -6.15
C TYR A 4 7.71 14.44 -6.30
N ARG A 5 8.25 13.94 -5.19
CA ARG A 5 8.85 12.61 -5.14
C ARG A 5 7.76 11.59 -4.89
N THR A 6 7.86 10.46 -5.58
CA THR A 6 7.02 9.29 -5.37
C THR A 6 7.91 8.05 -5.50
N ILE A 7 7.37 6.89 -5.15
CA ILE A 7 8.10 5.62 -5.27
C ILE A 7 8.44 5.33 -6.74
N GLN A 8 9.64 4.79 -6.97
CA GLN A 8 10.14 4.53 -8.32
C GLN A 8 9.42 3.34 -8.98
N ALA A 9 9.09 2.31 -8.19
CA ALA A 9 8.41 1.11 -8.63
C ALA A 9 7.53 0.54 -7.51
N ASP A 10 6.60 -0.33 -7.88
CA ASP A 10 5.82 -1.14 -6.94
C ASP A 10 6.76 -2.07 -6.17
N GLY A 11 6.39 -2.42 -4.94
CA GLY A 11 7.23 -3.27 -4.10
C GLY A 11 6.50 -3.86 -2.92
N GLN A 12 7.10 -4.89 -2.33
CA GLN A 12 6.61 -5.51 -1.12
C GLN A 12 7.78 -5.70 -0.15
N ALA A 13 7.51 -5.49 1.13
CA ALA A 13 8.42 -5.80 2.21
C ALA A 13 7.69 -6.64 3.26
N GLU A 14 8.41 -7.59 3.84
CA GLU A 14 7.90 -8.42 4.93
C GLU A 14 8.84 -8.34 6.11
N ILE A 15 8.27 -8.26 7.32
CA ILE A 15 9.02 -8.41 8.56
C ILE A 15 8.29 -9.36 9.50
N GLU A 16 9.06 -10.08 10.31
CA GLU A 16 8.53 -10.88 11.41
C GLU A 16 8.92 -10.25 12.75
N VAL A 17 7.94 -10.02 13.61
CA VAL A 17 8.14 -9.48 14.96
C VAL A 17 7.38 -10.35 15.95
N LYS A 18 8.09 -11.04 16.85
CA LYS A 18 7.48 -11.89 17.89
C LYS A 18 6.46 -12.90 17.32
N LYS A 19 6.83 -13.64 16.27
CA LYS A 19 5.95 -14.58 15.52
C LYS A 19 4.75 -13.94 14.82
N SER A 20 4.63 -12.61 14.83
CA SER A 20 3.65 -11.88 14.05
C SER A 20 4.30 -11.46 12.72
N ARG A 21 3.63 -11.78 11.62
CA ARG A 21 4.08 -11.44 10.27
C ARG A 21 3.40 -10.17 9.79
N PHE A 22 4.20 -9.21 9.32
CA PHE A 22 3.73 -7.94 8.76
C PHE A 22 4.17 -7.86 7.30
N ILE A 23 3.18 -7.74 6.42
CA ILE A 23 3.38 -7.62 4.97
C ILE A 23 2.99 -6.20 4.57
N CYS A 24 3.94 -5.45 4.02
CA CYS A 24 3.74 -4.11 3.50
C CYS A 24 3.80 -4.16 1.97
N SER A 25 2.65 -4.00 1.32
CA SER A 25 2.56 -3.88 -0.13
C SER A 25 2.43 -2.40 -0.52
N MET A 26 3.34 -1.93 -1.38
CA MET A 26 3.39 -0.56 -1.88
C MET A 26 3.16 -0.56 -3.40
N LYS A 27 2.28 0.34 -3.85
CA LYS A 27 1.96 0.51 -5.26
C LYS A 27 1.85 1.99 -5.60
N ARG A 28 2.39 2.39 -6.74
CA ARG A 28 2.20 3.73 -7.27
C ARG A 28 0.79 3.82 -7.87
N ILE A 29 0.10 4.90 -7.54
CA ILE A 29 -1.25 5.19 -8.00
C ILE A 29 -1.30 6.55 -8.68
N GLU A 30 -2.17 6.68 -9.67
CA GLU A 30 -2.46 7.95 -10.34
C GLU A 30 -3.89 8.42 -10.02
N THR A 31 -4.73 7.54 -9.50
CA THR A 31 -6.13 7.84 -9.16
C THR A 31 -6.56 7.22 -7.83
N GLU A 32 -7.61 7.79 -7.23
CA GLU A 32 -8.22 7.23 -6.02
C GLU A 32 -8.86 5.85 -6.28
N ALA A 33 -9.36 5.62 -7.51
CA ALA A 33 -9.95 4.35 -7.91
C ALA A 33 -8.90 3.23 -7.91
N GLU A 34 -7.69 3.50 -8.43
CA GLU A 34 -6.57 2.56 -8.36
C GLU A 34 -6.19 2.22 -6.91
N ALA A 35 -6.17 3.23 -6.03
CA ALA A 35 -5.93 3.02 -4.60
C ALA A 35 -6.95 2.04 -3.99
N LYS A 36 -8.24 2.29 -4.22
CA LYS A 36 -9.33 1.45 -3.70
C LYS A 36 -9.25 0.02 -4.24
N THR A 37 -9.03 -0.13 -5.54
CA THR A 37 -8.89 -1.45 -6.19
C THR A 37 -7.70 -2.22 -5.63
N PHE A 38 -6.55 -1.56 -5.44
CA PHE A 38 -5.37 -2.19 -4.88
C PHE A 38 -5.58 -2.63 -3.43
N ILE A 39 -6.17 -1.76 -2.59
CA ILE A 39 -6.48 -2.09 -1.19
C ILE A 39 -7.44 -3.29 -1.12
N GLN A 40 -8.46 -3.34 -1.98
CA GLN A 40 -9.38 -4.48 -2.03
C GLN A 40 -8.70 -5.77 -2.47
N ALA A 41 -7.80 -5.70 -3.46
CA ALA A 41 -7.01 -6.85 -3.91
C ALA A 41 -6.14 -7.41 -2.77
N MET A 42 -5.41 -6.54 -2.05
CA MET A 42 -4.57 -6.93 -0.91
C MET A 42 -5.39 -7.53 0.23
N LYS A 43 -6.56 -6.94 0.56
CA LYS A 43 -7.48 -7.50 1.56
C LYS A 43 -8.00 -8.89 1.18
N LYS A 44 -8.24 -9.13 -0.11
CA LYS A 44 -8.69 -10.43 -0.63
C LYS A 44 -7.57 -11.46 -0.61
N GLU A 45 -6.36 -11.06 -1.00
CA GLU A 45 -5.18 -11.91 -0.98
C GLU A 45 -4.80 -12.33 0.44
N HIS A 46 -4.82 -11.39 1.38
CA HIS A 46 -4.50 -11.60 2.79
C HIS A 46 -5.75 -11.61 3.69
N TRP A 47 -6.81 -12.26 3.22
CA TRP A 47 -8.10 -12.31 3.93
C TRP A 47 -8.02 -12.97 5.33
N LYS A 48 -6.99 -13.81 5.57
CA LYS A 48 -6.72 -14.43 6.87
C LYS A 48 -5.88 -13.57 7.82
N ALA A 49 -5.43 -12.39 7.41
CA ALA A 49 -4.66 -11.51 8.28
C ALA A 49 -5.54 -10.96 9.41
N ASN A 50 -4.98 -10.87 10.62
CA ASN A 50 -5.68 -10.31 11.78
C ASN A 50 -6.08 -8.84 11.56
N HIS A 51 -5.25 -8.09 10.84
CA HIS A 51 -5.48 -6.70 10.50
C HIS A 51 -5.07 -6.43 9.05
N ASN A 52 -5.86 -5.63 8.35
CA ASN A 52 -5.54 -5.12 7.03
C ASN A 52 -5.59 -3.58 7.05
N CYS A 53 -4.47 -2.99 7.48
CA CYS A 53 -4.31 -1.53 7.53
C CYS A 53 -3.91 -1.01 6.15
N SER A 54 -4.50 0.11 5.73
CA SER A 54 -4.22 0.74 4.44
C SER A 54 -4.09 2.25 4.59
N ALA A 55 -3.13 2.84 3.90
CA ALA A 55 -2.97 4.28 3.78
C ALA A 55 -2.54 4.59 2.33
N PHE A 56 -2.96 5.74 1.81
CA PHE A 56 -2.51 6.24 0.51
C PHE A 56 -2.45 7.76 0.53
N VAL A 57 -1.62 8.33 -0.34
CA VAL A 57 -1.53 9.77 -0.61
C VAL A 57 -1.65 9.94 -2.11
N LEU A 58 -2.50 10.86 -2.54
CA LEU A 58 -2.72 11.20 -3.95
C LEU A 58 -2.56 12.70 -4.14
N GLY A 59 -1.64 13.11 -5.02
CA GLY A 59 -1.32 14.52 -5.26
C GLY A 59 -0.17 15.06 -4.40
N GLU A 60 0.01 16.38 -4.45
CA GLU A 60 1.23 17.05 -3.94
C GLU A 60 1.16 17.53 -2.50
N LYS A 61 0.00 17.51 -1.84
CA LYS A 61 -0.19 18.15 -0.53
C LYS A 61 -0.95 17.27 0.44
N ASN A 62 -0.28 16.93 1.55
CA ASN A 62 -0.91 16.72 2.87
C ASN A 62 -0.74 18.01 3.67
#